data_AF-A8XTU8-F1
#
_entry.id   AF-A8XTU8-F1
#
_cell.length_a   1.000
_cell.length_b   1.000
_cell.length_c   1.000
_cell.angle_alpha   90.00
_cell.angle_beta   90.00
_cell.angle_gamma   90.00
#
_symmetry.space_group_name_H-M   'P 1'
#
loop_
_entity.id
_entity.type
_entity.pdbx_description
1 polymer ?
#
loop_
_entity_poly.entity_id
_entity_poly.type
_entity_poly.pdbx_seq_one_letter_code
_entity_poly.pdbx_strand_id
1 'polypeptide(L)'
;IKKSKIQKFKNSKNQKFKNSKIQKIKNSKIQKFKNSKIQKFRSIGEKTGRKLWNKLGLLWAATGNQVNEISVHLKNLNIEHEVIPGNEISNHYPQLKFDEKWTGLVDPMGGVIYANKWLNAFQKFRSSKFEILKNSEIPEFKKIK
;
A
#
# COMPACT_ATOMS: atom_id res chain seq x y z
N ILE A 1 -8.38 -32.29 -59.05
CA ILE A 1 -9.48 -32.60 -58.09
C ILE A 1 -8.93 -32.43 -56.66
N LYS A 2 -9.57 -31.57 -55.87
CA LYS A 2 -9.67 -31.50 -54.37
C LYS A 2 -8.37 -31.60 -53.54
N LYS A 3 -7.86 -30.51 -52.93
CA LYS A 3 -8.27 -29.79 -51.68
C LYS A 3 -8.43 -30.65 -50.39
N SER A 4 -7.74 -30.17 -49.34
CA SER A 4 -7.98 -30.33 -47.88
C SER A 4 -7.56 -31.67 -47.26
N LYS A 5 -6.92 -31.73 -46.07
CA LYS A 5 -7.34 -31.12 -44.80
C LYS A 5 -6.16 -30.72 -43.90
N ILE A 6 -6.09 -29.43 -43.57
CA ILE A 6 -5.39 -28.90 -42.39
C ILE A 6 -6.26 -29.24 -41.17
N GLN A 7 -5.75 -30.03 -40.24
CA GLN A 7 -6.43 -30.31 -38.98
C GLN A 7 -6.09 -29.22 -37.97
N LYS A 8 -7.06 -28.33 -37.73
CA LYS A 8 -7.01 -27.25 -36.74
C LYS A 8 -6.85 -27.83 -35.33
N PHE A 9 -5.71 -27.65 -34.68
CA PHE A 9 -5.65 -27.71 -33.23
C PHE A 9 -6.01 -26.35 -32.64
N LYS A 10 -7.19 -26.33 -32.00
CA LYS A 10 -7.76 -25.19 -31.28
C LYS A 10 -6.78 -24.68 -30.21
N ASN A 11 -6.56 -23.37 -30.23
CA ASN A 11 -5.94 -22.60 -29.14
C ASN A 11 -6.64 -22.90 -27.81
N SER A 12 -6.02 -23.73 -26.98
CA SER A 12 -6.27 -23.73 -25.54
C SER A 12 -4.94 -24.01 -24.85
N LYS A 13 -4.49 -23.07 -24.00
CA LYS A 13 -3.53 -23.23 -22.87
C LYS A 13 -2.50 -22.11 -22.65
N ASN A 14 -2.51 -20.99 -23.38
CA ASN A 14 -1.51 -19.93 -23.12
C ASN A 14 -1.93 -18.77 -22.20
N GLN A 15 -3.15 -18.75 -21.65
CA GLN A 15 -3.63 -17.58 -20.88
C GLN A 15 -3.66 -17.74 -19.35
N LYS A 16 -3.55 -18.96 -18.81
CA LYS A 16 -3.64 -19.19 -17.33
C LYS A 16 -2.29 -19.20 -16.59
N PHE A 17 -1.17 -19.44 -17.27
CA PHE A 17 0.14 -19.60 -16.62
C PHE A 17 0.97 -18.32 -16.47
N LYS A 18 0.76 -17.30 -17.33
CA LYS A 18 1.48 -16.02 -17.21
C LYS A 18 0.90 -15.12 -16.13
N ASN A 19 -0.43 -15.03 -16.00
CA ASN A 19 -1.03 -14.18 -14.96
C ASN A 19 -0.80 -14.72 -13.55
N SER A 20 -0.99 -16.02 -13.32
CA SER A 20 -0.93 -16.58 -11.95
C SER A 20 0.44 -16.49 -11.28
N LYS A 21 1.55 -16.72 -12.00
CA LYS A 21 2.91 -16.59 -11.43
C LYS A 21 3.32 -15.13 -11.25
N ILE A 22 3.04 -14.26 -12.22
CA ILE A 22 3.40 -12.84 -12.15
C ILE A 22 2.60 -12.13 -11.05
N GLN A 23 1.31 -12.44 -10.92
CA GLN A 23 0.43 -11.89 -9.89
C GLN A 23 0.87 -12.38 -8.50
N LYS A 24 1.15 -13.68 -8.30
CA LYS A 24 1.72 -14.19 -7.04
C LYS A 24 3.04 -13.52 -6.64
N ILE A 25 3.94 -13.24 -7.59
CA ILE A 25 5.23 -12.58 -7.32
C ILE A 25 5.02 -11.10 -6.94
N LYS A 26 4.14 -10.37 -7.63
CA LYS A 26 3.81 -8.98 -7.28
C LYS A 26 3.14 -8.89 -5.91
N ASN A 27 2.16 -9.75 -5.65
CA ASN A 27 1.45 -9.83 -4.36
C ASN A 27 2.41 -10.12 -3.21
N SER A 28 3.26 -11.14 -3.34
CA SER A 28 4.21 -11.53 -2.30
C SER A 28 5.26 -10.45 -2.00
N LYS A 29 5.74 -9.72 -3.02
CA LYS A 29 6.65 -8.58 -2.81
C LYS A 29 5.97 -7.41 -2.11
N ILE A 30 4.75 -7.05 -2.51
CA ILE A 30 4.00 -5.95 -1.91
C ILE A 30 3.62 -6.26 -0.46
N GLN A 31 3.14 -7.47 -0.18
CA GLN A 31 2.79 -7.91 1.17
C GLN A 31 4.02 -7.93 2.09
N LYS A 32 5.15 -8.49 1.62
CA LYS A 32 6.42 -8.46 2.37
C LYS A 32 6.90 -7.03 2.64
N PHE A 33 6.80 -6.14 1.66
CA PHE A 33 7.24 -4.76 1.80
C PHE A 33 6.41 -3.98 2.81
N LYS A 34 5.07 -4.07 2.74
CA LYS A 34 4.16 -3.47 3.73
C LYS A 34 4.45 -3.95 5.15
N ASN A 35 4.54 -5.27 5.34
CA ASN A 35 4.86 -5.86 6.63
C ASN A 35 6.22 -5.39 7.15
N SER A 36 7.24 -5.34 6.28
CA SER A 36 8.60 -4.93 6.69
C SER A 36 8.69 -3.47 7.14
N LYS A 37 7.92 -2.56 6.53
CA LYS A 37 7.90 -1.15 6.95
C LYS A 37 7.15 -1.00 8.28
N ILE A 38 5.95 -1.56 8.40
CA ILE A 38 5.16 -1.48 9.64
C ILE A 38 5.93 -2.11 10.81
N GLN A 39 6.60 -3.24 10.59
CA GLN A 39 7.47 -3.88 11.58
C GLN A 39 8.65 -2.99 12.00
N LYS A 40 9.31 -2.29 11.06
CA LYS A 40 10.34 -1.31 11.39
C LYS A 40 9.81 -0.15 12.22
N PHE A 41 8.62 0.38 11.90
CA PHE A 41 7.98 1.44 12.70
C PHE A 41 7.69 0.97 14.13
N ARG A 42 7.14 -0.24 14.30
CA ARG A 42 6.84 -0.81 15.62
C ARG A 42 8.11 -1.05 16.43
N SER A 43 9.10 -1.71 15.84
CA SER A 43 10.38 -1.99 16.53
C SER A 43 11.14 -0.73 16.96
N ILE A 44 11.13 0.35 16.17
CA ILE A 44 11.71 1.64 16.59
C ILE A 44 10.89 2.25 17.73
N GLY A 45 9.56 2.19 17.64
CA GLY A 45 8.66 2.65 18.70
C GLY A 45 8.91 1.93 20.03
N GLU A 46 8.97 0.60 20.01
CA GLU A 46 9.28 -0.26 21.17
C GLU A 46 10.64 0.08 21.77
N LYS A 47 11.70 0.12 20.94
CA LYS A 47 13.07 0.45 21.41
C LYS A 47 13.20 1.84 22.01
N THR A 48 12.36 2.78 21.58
CA THR A 48 12.40 4.16 22.07
C THR A 48 11.33 4.46 23.12
N GLY A 49 10.47 3.50 23.46
CA GLY A 49 9.33 3.70 24.37
C GLY A 49 8.29 4.70 23.83
N ARG A 50 8.15 4.84 22.51
CA ARG A 50 7.29 5.85 21.88
C ARG A 50 6.26 5.24 20.96
N LYS A 51 5.01 5.69 21.09
CA LYS A 51 3.99 5.46 20.06
C LYS A 51 4.26 6.36 18.85
N LEU A 52 4.61 5.76 17.71
CA LEU A 52 4.98 6.48 16.48
C LEU A 52 3.88 6.50 15.40
N TRP A 53 2.87 5.67 15.58
CA TRP A 53 1.73 5.53 14.67
C TRP A 53 0.45 5.24 15.45
N ASN A 54 -0.68 5.69 14.94
CA ASN A 54 -2.00 5.37 15.45
C ASN A 54 -2.85 4.74 14.35
N LYS A 55 -3.36 3.53 14.60
CA LYS A 55 -4.28 2.81 13.72
C LYS A 55 -5.67 3.40 13.89
N LEU A 56 -6.08 4.26 12.96
CA LEU A 56 -7.39 4.93 12.99
C LEU A 56 -8.30 4.52 11.82
N GLY A 57 -7.79 3.69 10.92
CA GLY A 57 -8.38 3.49 9.61
C GLY A 57 -8.06 4.66 8.68
N LEU A 58 -8.34 4.45 7.40
CA LEU A 58 -8.30 5.48 6.36
C LEU A 58 -9.54 5.30 5.49
N LEU A 59 -10.33 6.35 5.33
CA LEU A 59 -11.41 6.43 4.37
C LEU A 59 -10.92 7.22 3.14
N TRP A 60 -11.02 6.62 1.96
CA TRP A 60 -10.84 7.31 0.68
C TRP A 60 -12.19 7.35 -0.03
N ALA A 61 -12.70 8.54 -0.34
CA ALA A 61 -13.97 8.70 -1.03
C ALA A 61 -13.75 9.36 -2.40
N ALA A 62 -14.39 8.82 -3.42
CA ALA A 62 -14.38 9.38 -4.77
C ALA A 62 -15.71 9.10 -5.48
N THR A 63 -15.99 9.87 -6.52
CA THR A 63 -17.13 9.63 -7.42
C THR A 63 -16.71 8.78 -8.62
N GLY A 64 -17.68 8.15 -9.28
CA GLY A 64 -17.43 7.27 -10.42
C GLY A 64 -16.80 5.93 -10.02
N ASN A 65 -16.10 5.28 -10.95
CA ASN A 65 -15.69 3.88 -10.80
C ASN A 65 -14.30 3.65 -10.18
N GLN A 66 -13.57 4.73 -9.83
CA GLN A 66 -12.18 4.63 -9.39
C GLN A 66 -12.00 3.76 -8.14
N VAL A 67 -12.92 3.87 -7.17
CA VAL A 67 -12.90 3.06 -5.94
C VAL A 67 -12.97 1.56 -6.25
N ASN A 68 -13.84 1.17 -7.18
CA ASN A 68 -14.02 -0.23 -7.56
C ASN A 68 -12.78 -0.78 -8.27
N GLU A 69 -12.16 0.01 -9.15
CA GLU A 69 -10.91 -0.36 -9.82
C GLU A 69 -9.77 -0.56 -8.80
N ILE A 70 -9.65 0.34 -7.83
CA ILE A 70 -8.69 0.19 -6.73
C ILE A 70 -9.03 -1.04 -5.90
N SER A 71 -10.30 -1.27 -5.55
CA SER A 71 -10.74 -2.44 -4.79
C SER A 71 -10.36 -3.75 -5.48
N VAL A 72 -10.55 -3.86 -6.79
CA VAL A 72 -10.13 -5.04 -7.57
C VAL A 72 -8.62 -5.28 -7.42
N HIS A 73 -7.80 -4.23 -7.52
CA HIS A 73 -6.36 -4.36 -7.30
C HIS A 73 -6.02 -4.76 -5.87
N LEU A 74 -6.67 -4.19 -4.85
CA LEU A 74 -6.44 -4.52 -3.45
C LEU A 74 -6.85 -5.96 -3.13
N LYS A 75 -7.99 -6.44 -3.65
CA LYS A 75 -8.43 -7.84 -3.55
C LYS A 75 -7.40 -8.78 -4.16
N ASN A 76 -6.90 -8.44 -5.36
CA ASN A 76 -5.85 -9.22 -6.01
C ASN A 76 -4.58 -9.30 -5.18
N LEU A 77 -4.22 -8.23 -4.47
CA LEU A 77 -3.06 -8.17 -3.57
C LEU A 77 -3.33 -8.79 -2.19
N ASN A 78 -4.54 -9.28 -1.94
CA ASN A 78 -4.98 -9.82 -0.64
C ASN A 78 -4.88 -8.78 0.50
N ILE A 79 -5.14 -7.51 0.17
CA ILE A 79 -5.18 -6.40 1.12
C ILE A 79 -6.61 -6.26 1.62
N GLU A 80 -6.80 -6.36 2.93
CA GLU A 80 -8.07 -6.12 3.60
C GLU A 80 -8.52 -4.67 3.40
N HIS A 81 -9.75 -4.49 2.93
CA HIS A 81 -10.41 -3.21 2.76
C HIS A 81 -11.91 -3.44 2.58
N GLU A 82 -12.69 -2.39 2.77
CA GLU A 82 -14.14 -2.37 2.57
C GLU A 82 -14.50 -1.31 1.51
N VAL A 83 -15.54 -1.57 0.73
CA VAL A 83 -16.11 -0.61 -0.22
C VAL A 83 -17.53 -0.31 0.24
N ILE A 84 -17.84 0.96 0.46
CA ILE A 84 -19.09 1.41 1.07
C ILE A 84 -19.78 2.41 0.14
N PRO A 85 -21.09 2.27 -0.15
CA PRO A 85 -21.86 3.30 -0.84
C PRO A 85 -21.79 4.66 -0.11
N GLY A 86 -21.78 5.78 -0.84
CA GLY A 86 -21.59 7.11 -0.25
C GLY A 86 -22.64 7.45 0.83
N ASN A 87 -23.91 7.15 0.57
CA ASN A 87 -25.01 7.35 1.51
C ASN A 87 -24.87 6.52 2.81
N GLU A 88 -24.12 5.42 2.79
CA GLU A 88 -23.87 4.56 3.95
C GLU A 88 -22.62 4.94 4.76
N ILE A 89 -21.74 5.82 4.23
CA ILE A 89 -20.51 6.25 4.93
C ILE A 89 -20.82 6.82 6.32
N SER A 90 -21.94 7.54 6.45
CA SER A 90 -22.35 8.16 7.71
C SER A 90 -22.67 7.16 8.83
N ASN A 91 -22.95 5.89 8.50
CA ASN A 91 -23.16 4.83 9.49
C ASN A 91 -21.85 4.50 10.24
N HIS A 92 -20.71 4.67 9.59
CA HIS A 92 -19.37 4.43 10.14
C HIS A 92 -18.72 5.73 10.62
N TYR A 93 -19.00 6.84 9.93
CA TYR A 93 -18.42 8.16 10.18
C TYR A 93 -19.54 9.21 10.22
N PRO A 94 -20.28 9.35 11.33
CA PRO A 94 -21.50 10.17 11.41
C PRO A 94 -21.30 11.66 11.03
N GLN A 95 -20.08 12.16 11.17
CA GLN A 95 -19.70 13.53 10.81
C GLN A 95 -19.55 13.74 9.30
N LEU A 96 -19.47 12.68 8.50
CA LEU A 96 -19.29 12.73 7.04
C LEU A 96 -20.59 12.34 6.34
N LYS A 97 -21.10 13.25 5.51
CA LYS A 97 -22.32 13.03 4.71
C LYS A 97 -21.96 13.06 3.24
N PHE A 98 -22.23 11.96 2.56
CA PHE A 98 -22.07 11.83 1.11
C PHE A 98 -23.38 11.35 0.50
N ASP A 99 -23.59 11.70 -0.77
CA ASP A 99 -24.72 11.19 -1.55
C ASP A 99 -24.37 9.87 -2.27
N GLU A 100 -25.32 9.32 -3.00
CA GLU A 100 -25.20 8.04 -3.73
C GLU A 100 -24.19 8.08 -4.89
N LYS A 101 -23.71 9.27 -5.30
CA LYS A 101 -22.70 9.40 -6.38
C LYS A 101 -21.30 9.09 -5.88
N TRP A 102 -21.09 9.09 -4.57
CA TRP A 102 -19.81 8.78 -3.94
C TRP A 102 -19.71 7.31 -3.61
N THR A 103 -18.47 6.83 -3.55
CA THR A 103 -18.13 5.52 -3.00
C THR A 103 -16.95 5.70 -2.06
N GLY A 104 -16.98 5.04 -0.92
CA GLY A 104 -15.90 5.00 0.07
C GLY A 104 -15.10 3.72 -0.05
N LEU A 105 -13.79 3.82 0.15
CA LEU A 105 -12.87 2.72 0.37
C LEU A 105 -12.27 2.85 1.76
N VAL A 106 -12.53 1.90 2.64
CA VAL A 106 -12.00 1.89 4.01
C VAL A 106 -10.82 0.92 4.08
N ASP A 107 -9.65 1.42 4.43
CA ASP A 107 -8.49 0.63 4.84
C ASP A 107 -8.44 0.59 6.38
N PRO A 108 -8.79 -0.55 7.03
CA PRO A 108 -8.78 -0.66 8.49
C PRO A 108 -7.37 -0.59 9.09
N MET A 109 -6.32 -0.88 8.31
CA MET A 109 -4.91 -0.73 8.71
C MET A 109 -4.39 0.70 8.50
N GLY A 110 -5.17 1.58 7.87
CA GLY A 110 -4.86 2.99 7.72
C GLY A 110 -4.69 3.72 9.05
N GLY A 111 -4.10 4.90 9.00
CA GLY A 111 -3.98 5.75 10.18
C GLY A 111 -2.93 6.83 10.04
N VAL A 112 -2.51 7.39 11.18
CA VAL A 112 -1.69 8.61 11.24
C VAL A 112 -0.32 8.30 11.84
N ILE A 113 0.73 8.82 11.20
CA ILE A 113 2.09 8.79 11.72
C ILE A 113 2.36 10.10 12.47
N TYR A 114 2.93 10.00 13.67
CA TYR A 114 3.41 11.17 14.39
C TYR A 114 4.79 11.59 13.85
N ALA A 115 4.81 12.36 12.77
CA ALA A 115 6.01 12.67 11.98
C ALA A 115 7.21 13.12 12.85
N ASN A 116 7.02 14.11 13.71
CA ASN A 116 8.10 14.61 14.58
C ASN A 116 8.58 13.57 15.60
N LYS A 117 7.65 12.80 16.20
CA LYS A 117 8.01 11.72 17.12
C LYS A 117 8.82 10.64 16.42
N TRP A 118 8.42 10.30 15.18
CA TRP A 118 9.12 9.33 14.37
C TRP A 118 10.51 9.80 13.97
N LEU A 119 10.66 11.04 13.50
CA LEU A 119 11.96 11.63 13.15
C LEU A 119 12.90 11.62 14.36
N ASN A 120 12.42 12.06 15.53
CA ASN A 120 13.22 12.08 16.75
C ASN A 120 13.59 10.66 17.22
N ALA A 121 12.67 9.69 17.12
CA ALA A 121 12.94 8.30 17.47
C ALA A 121 13.94 7.67 16.50
N PHE A 122 13.82 7.96 15.20
CA PHE A 122 14.72 7.46 14.18
C PHE A 122 16.14 8.02 14.31
N GLN A 123 16.27 9.33 14.57
CA GLN A 123 17.56 9.96 14.87
C GLN A 123 18.22 9.29 16.08
N LYS A 124 17.50 9.17 17.21
CA LYS A 124 18.00 8.48 18.41
C LYS A 124 18.43 7.04 18.12
N PHE A 125 17.64 6.31 17.33
CA PHE A 125 17.95 4.95 16.91
C PHE A 125 19.23 4.87 16.06
N ARG A 126 19.53 5.90 15.27
CA ARG A 126 20.75 5.98 14.43
C ARG A 126 21.97 6.50 15.18
N SER A 127 21.79 7.37 16.17
CA SER A 127 22.88 7.95 16.96
C SER A 127 23.76 6.90 17.68
N SER A 128 23.25 5.68 17.90
CA SER A 128 24.08 4.60 18.44
C SER A 128 25.09 4.01 17.44
N LYS A 129 25.03 4.40 16.17
CA LYS A 129 25.87 3.87 15.08
C LYS A 129 26.46 4.94 14.17
N PHE A 130 25.91 6.15 14.20
CA PHE A 130 26.25 7.23 13.28
C PHE A 130 26.23 8.56 14.02
N GLU A 131 27.12 9.45 13.65
CA GLU A 131 27.07 10.85 14.06
C GLU A 131 26.06 11.62 13.20
N ILE A 132 25.31 12.54 13.81
CA ILE A 132 24.35 13.41 13.12
C ILE A 132 24.88 14.83 13.22
N LEU A 133 25.43 15.34 12.12
CA LEU A 133 25.86 16.73 12.00
C LEU A 133 24.63 17.62 11.83
N LYS A 134 24.49 18.63 12.70
CA LYS A 134 23.38 19.60 12.67
C LYS A 134 23.91 20.95 12.22
N ASN A 135 23.10 21.68 11.46
CA ASN A 135 23.44 23.02 10.95
C ASN A 135 24.76 23.04 10.16
N SER A 136 25.07 21.93 9.49
CA SER A 136 26.25 21.80 8.64
C SER A 136 25.80 21.82 7.19
N GLU A 137 26.35 22.74 6.41
CA GLU A 137 26.18 22.74 4.96
C GLU A 137 27.20 21.80 4.33
N ILE A 138 26.80 21.10 3.26
CA ILE A 138 27.72 20.26 2.49
C ILE A 138 28.23 21.11 1.32
N PRO A 139 29.50 21.58 1.35
CA PRO A 139 29.97 22.57 0.39
C PRO A 139 30.25 21.98 -1.00
N GLU A 140 30.69 20.73 -1.07
CA GLU A 140 31.07 20.08 -2.33
C GLU A 140 30.93 18.55 -2.22
N PHE A 141 30.49 17.90 -3.29
CA PHE A 141 30.54 16.45 -3.43
C PHE A 141 31.64 16.06 -4.42
N LYS A 142 32.68 15.37 -3.96
CA LYS A 142 33.70 14.80 -4.86
C LYS A 142 33.32 13.40 -5.29
N LYS A 143 33.23 13.19 -6.60
CA LYS A 143 32.97 11.87 -7.19
C LYS A 143 34.29 11.09 -7.25
N ILE A 144 34.38 9.99 -6.52
CA ILE A 144 35.53 9.08 -6.57
C ILE A 144 35.37 8.20 -7.83
N LYS A 145 36.40 8.16 -8.68
CA LYS A 145 36.46 7.31 -9.88
C LYS A 145 36.81 5.87 -9.53
#